data_AF-A0A016V870-F1
#
_entry.id   AF-A0A016V870-F1
#
_cell.length_a   1.000
_cell.length_b   1.000
_cell.length_c   1.000
_cell.angle_alpha   90.00
_cell.angle_beta   90.00
_cell.angle_gamma   90.00
#
_symmetry.space_group_name_H-M   'P 1'
#
loop_
_entity.id
_entity.type
_entity.pdbx_description
1 polymer ?
#
loop_
_entity_poly.entity_id
_entity_poly.type
_entity_poly.pdbx_seq_one_letter_code
_entity_poly.pdbx_strand_id
1 'polypeptide(L)'
;MSNISSVFGWRVEIISAGYKVERYNTSIARYKMIKHGKDSSNPVNPCRYKLLAKTKRDWKTDGLSSLRYKLLNVTLKPLYTHILVDLLEAEEKPSVNKQFCEVKNVKQKRNLSIGETRIA
;
A
#
# COMPACT_ATOMS: atom_id res chain seq x y z
N MET A 1 1.25 24.48 1.92
CA MET A 1 2.31 23.48 2.16
C MET A 1 1.63 22.12 2.31
N SER A 2 1.62 21.32 1.25
CA SER A 2 0.98 20.00 1.27
C SER A 2 1.79 19.03 2.12
N ASN A 3 1.27 18.70 3.30
CA ASN A 3 1.77 17.59 4.12
C ASN A 3 1.63 16.29 3.33
N ILE A 4 2.68 15.87 2.64
CA ILE A 4 2.81 14.52 2.09
C ILE A 4 3.16 13.60 3.27
N SER A 5 2.18 13.38 4.16
CA SER A 5 2.20 12.24 5.08
C SER A 5 1.65 11.00 4.38
N SER A 6 2.19 10.69 3.20
CA SER A 6 2.04 9.32 2.68
C SER A 6 2.92 8.43 3.54
N VAL A 7 2.34 7.88 4.61
CA VAL A 7 2.96 6.82 5.39
C VAL A 7 3.02 5.60 4.48
N PHE A 8 4.16 5.42 3.81
CA PHE A 8 4.51 4.19 3.10
C PHE A 8 4.89 3.12 4.13
N GLY A 9 4.47 1.87 3.92
CA GLY A 9 4.64 0.77 4.88
C GLY A 9 6.09 0.58 5.36
N TRP A 10 7.08 0.76 4.48
CA TRP A 10 8.50 0.63 4.82
C TRP A 10 8.99 1.64 5.88
N ARG A 11 8.36 2.81 5.96
CA ARG A 11 8.65 3.78 7.03
C ARG A 11 8.30 3.20 8.40
N VAL A 12 7.23 2.42 8.49
CA VAL A 12 6.79 1.79 9.75
C VAL A 12 7.82 0.78 10.22
N GLU A 13 8.41 0.02 9.30
CA GLU A 13 9.46 -0.96 9.57
C GLU A 13 10.73 -0.31 10.14
N ILE A 14 11.30 0.69 9.43
CA ILE A 14 12.51 1.42 9.87
C ILE A 14 12.32 1.97 11.29
N ILE A 15 11.19 2.62 11.55
CA ILE A 15 10.90 3.24 12.84
C ILE A 15 10.72 2.17 13.92
N SER A 16 10.06 1.05 13.60
CA SER A 16 9.85 -0.05 14.56
C SER A 16 11.16 -0.76 14.93
N ALA A 17 12.14 -0.76 14.03
CA ALA A 17 13.49 -1.25 14.30
C ALA A 17 14.39 -0.24 15.05
N GLY A 18 13.91 0.99 15.31
CA GLY A 18 14.65 2.01 16.05
C GLY A 18 15.63 2.85 15.22
N TYR A 19 15.60 2.73 13.90
CA TYR A 19 16.45 3.50 13.01
C TYR A 19 15.89 4.89 12.73
N LYS A 20 16.78 5.85 12.47
CA LYS A 20 16.43 7.22 12.08
C LYS A 20 16.52 7.39 10.57
N VAL A 21 15.55 8.09 9.98
CA VAL A 21 15.54 8.42 8.54
C VAL A 21 16.25 9.75 8.35
N GLU A 22 17.45 9.71 7.79
CA GLU A 22 18.18 10.91 7.39
C GLU A 22 17.71 11.40 6.01
N ARG A 23 17.66 12.73 5.81
CA ARG A 23 17.33 13.35 4.54
C ARG A 23 18.26 14.52 4.27
N TYR A 24 18.78 14.61 3.05
CA TYR A 24 19.55 15.76 2.58
C TYR A 24 18.71 17.04 2.57
N ASN A 25 19.39 18.19 2.60
CA ASN A 25 18.74 19.50 2.52
C ASN A 25 17.87 19.60 1.25
N THR A 26 16.65 20.11 1.41
CA THR A 26 15.65 20.24 0.35
C THR A 26 16.09 21.17 -0.79
N SER A 27 17.04 22.07 -0.56
CA SER A 27 17.62 22.91 -1.63
C SER A 27 18.41 22.10 -2.66
N ILE A 28 19.10 21.05 -2.22
CA ILE A 28 19.99 20.20 -3.04
C ILE A 28 19.22 18.98 -3.55
N ALA A 29 18.40 18.35 -2.69
CA ALA A 29 17.73 17.07 -2.97
C ALA A 29 16.39 17.24 -3.72
N ARG A 30 16.41 17.96 -4.85
CA ARG A 30 15.22 18.16 -5.69
C ARG A 30 15.18 17.13 -6.81
N TYR A 31 14.03 16.47 -6.95
CA TYR A 31 13.77 15.51 -8.04
C TYR A 31 12.62 16.00 -8.91
N LYS A 32 12.64 15.64 -10.19
CA LYS A 32 11.56 15.93 -11.15
C LYS A 32 10.93 14.63 -11.58
N MET A 33 9.65 14.43 -11.25
CA MET A 33 8.89 13.29 -11.76
C MET A 33 8.67 13.46 -13.26
N ILE A 34 8.90 12.41 -14.03
CA ILE A 34 8.48 12.35 -15.43
C ILE A 34 6.95 12.39 -15.44
N LYS A 35 6.39 13.27 -16.27
CA LYS A 35 4.93 13.43 -16.38
C LYS A 35 4.33 12.10 -16.83
N HIS A 36 3.44 11.55 -16.02
CA HIS A 36 2.61 10.39 -16.34
C HIS A 36 1.15 10.79 -16.13
N GLY A 37 0.24 10.16 -16.88
CA GLY A 37 -1.20 10.32 -16.65
C GLY A 37 -1.60 9.80 -15.28
N LYS A 38 -2.82 10.12 -14.84
CA LYS A 38 -3.39 9.47 -13.65
C LYS A 38 -3.50 7.97 -13.95
N ASP A 39 -2.82 7.15 -13.14
CA ASP A 39 -2.84 5.71 -13.31
C ASP A 39 -4.23 5.17 -12.97
N SER A 40 -4.95 4.69 -13.97
CA SER A 40 -6.30 4.13 -13.82
C SER A 40 -6.29 2.86 -12.95
N SER A 41 -5.13 2.19 -12.89
CA SER A 41 -4.92 0.96 -12.12
C SER A 41 -4.67 1.20 -10.63
N ASN A 42 -4.60 2.46 -10.17
CA ASN A 42 -4.35 2.81 -8.76
C ASN A 42 -5.51 3.59 -8.12
N PRO A 43 -6.68 2.94 -7.87
CA PRO A 43 -7.77 3.56 -7.15
C PRO A 43 -7.43 3.76 -5.66
N VAL A 44 -8.17 4.65 -4.99
CA VAL A 44 -8.01 4.87 -3.55
C VAL A 44 -8.32 3.57 -2.80
N ASN A 45 -7.35 3.07 -2.03
CA ASN A 45 -7.52 1.85 -1.24
C ASN A 45 -8.34 2.12 0.05
N PRO A 46 -9.58 1.59 0.17
CA PRO A 46 -10.42 1.82 1.35
C PRO A 46 -9.90 1.15 2.63
N CYS A 47 -9.06 0.12 2.52
CA CYS A 47 -8.52 -0.63 3.65
C CYS A 47 -7.15 -0.12 4.14
N ARG A 48 -6.67 1.02 3.61
CA ARG A 48 -5.30 1.53 3.84
C ARG A 48 -4.90 1.55 5.32
N TYR A 49 -5.76 2.06 6.20
CA TYR A 49 -5.44 2.16 7.64
C TYR A 49 -5.33 0.80 8.33
N LYS A 50 -6.17 -0.16 7.94
CA LYS A 50 -6.08 -1.53 8.46
C LYS A 50 -4.77 -2.19 8.05
N LEU A 51 -4.35 -1.97 6.80
CA LEU A 51 -3.08 -2.49 6.30
C LEU A 51 -1.88 -1.91 7.06
N LEU A 52 -1.85 -0.58 7.27
CA LEU A 52 -0.78 0.07 8.03
C LEU A 52 -0.67 -0.45 9.48
N ALA A 53 -1.80 -0.66 10.14
CA ALA A 53 -1.83 -1.22 11.50
C ALA A 53 -1.32 -2.68 11.53
N LYS A 54 -1.59 -3.46 10.49
CA LYS A 54 -1.07 -4.82 10.34
C LYS A 54 0.44 -4.83 10.08
N THR A 55 0.94 -3.97 9.19
CA THR A 55 2.37 -3.87 8.89
C THR A 55 3.20 -3.65 10.17
N LYS A 56 2.71 -2.85 11.13
CA LYS A 56 3.40 -2.66 12.41
C LYS A 56 3.61 -3.96 13.21
N ARG A 57 2.72 -4.95 13.06
CA ARG A 57 2.81 -6.26 13.73
C ARG A 57 3.66 -7.25 12.93
N ASP A 58 3.46 -7.30 11.63
CA ASP A 58 3.89 -8.43 10.82
C ASP A 58 5.17 -8.15 10.00
N TRP A 59 5.75 -6.94 10.11
CA TRP A 59 6.94 -6.55 9.35
C TRP A 59 8.15 -7.49 9.49
N LYS A 60 8.25 -8.25 10.59
CA LYS A 60 9.35 -9.21 10.79
C LYS A 60 9.17 -10.52 10.02
N THR A 61 7.92 -10.88 9.71
CA THR A 61 7.58 -12.17 9.10
C THR A 61 7.21 -12.02 7.63
N ASP A 62 6.63 -10.88 7.26
CA ASP A 62 6.14 -10.57 5.92
C ASP A 62 7.11 -9.59 5.24
N GLY A 63 7.87 -10.08 4.25
CA GLY A 63 8.91 -9.31 3.57
C GLY A 63 9.84 -10.17 2.74
N LEU A 64 11.14 -9.88 2.76
CA LEU A 64 12.15 -10.58 1.96
C LEU A 64 12.21 -12.09 2.27
N SER A 65 11.94 -12.48 3.52
CA SER A 65 11.96 -13.88 3.97
C SER A 65 10.82 -14.73 3.41
N SER A 66 9.68 -14.12 3.09
CA SER A 66 8.47 -14.80 2.58
C SER A 66 8.26 -14.59 1.09
N LEU A 67 9.16 -13.87 0.40
CA LEU A 67 8.99 -13.47 -0.99
C LEU A 67 8.99 -14.68 -1.93
N ARG A 68 7.86 -14.90 -2.62
CA ARG A 68 7.74 -15.90 -3.69
C ARG A 68 7.69 -15.22 -5.04
N TYR A 69 8.57 -15.63 -5.94
CA TYR A 69 8.60 -15.15 -7.31
C TYR A 69 9.19 -16.22 -8.22
N LYS A 70 8.90 -16.11 -9.52
CA LYS A 70 9.50 -16.94 -10.55
C LYS A 70 10.34 -16.08 -11.47
N LEU A 71 11.62 -16.43 -11.60
CA LEU A 71 12.50 -15.78 -12.56
C LEU A 71 12.15 -16.28 -13.97
N LEU A 72 11.83 -15.35 -14.88
CA LEU A 72 11.50 -15.67 -16.27
C LEU A 72 12.69 -15.47 -17.19
N ASN A 73 13.40 -14.35 -17.04
CA ASN A 73 14.55 -14.04 -17.90
C ASN A 73 15.51 -13.05 -17.21
N VAL A 74 16.79 -13.17 -17.53
CA VAL A 74 17.83 -12.21 -17.15
C VAL A 74 18.57 -11.79 -18.41
N THR A 75 18.61 -10.50 -18.70
CA THR A 75 19.32 -9.95 -19.85
C THR A 75 20.26 -8.85 -19.42
N LEU A 76 21.56 -9.05 -19.67
CA LEU A 76 22.59 -8.05 -19.43
C LEU A 76 22.58 -7.04 -20.60
N LYS A 77 22.39 -5.76 -20.28
CA LYS A 77 22.55 -4.65 -21.23
C LYS A 77 23.75 -3.79 -20.80
N PRO A 78 24.35 -3.01 -21.72
CA PRO A 78 25.52 -2.21 -21.39
C PRO A 78 25.32 -1.22 -20.22
N LEU A 79 24.09 -0.73 -20.01
CA LEU A 79 23.77 0.28 -18.98
C LEU A 79 22.98 -0.26 -17.79
N TYR A 80 22.39 -1.45 -17.89
CA TYR A 80 21.55 -2.02 -16.85
C TYR A 80 21.35 -3.53 -17.03
N THR A 81 20.91 -4.20 -15.98
CA THR A 81 20.46 -5.59 -16.06
C THR A 81 18.95 -5.63 -16.04
N HIS A 82 18.35 -6.28 -17.04
CA HIS A 82 16.92 -6.49 -17.11
C HIS A 82 16.58 -7.85 -16.50
N ILE A 83 15.85 -7.85 -15.39
CA ILE A 83 15.39 -9.06 -14.71
C ILE A 83 13.86 -9.11 -14.87
N LEU A 84 13.39 -10.06 -15.66
CA LEU A 84 11.97 -10.32 -15.85
C LEU A 84 11.52 -11.37 -14.85
N VAL A 85 10.57 -11.00 -13.99
CA VAL A 85 10.04 -11.86 -12.92
C VAL A 85 8.52 -11.93 -12.98
N ASP A 86 7.99 -13.08 -12.62
CA ASP A 86 6.57 -13.29 -12.34
C ASP A 86 6.37 -13.30 -10.82
N LEU A 87 5.48 -12.44 -10.34
CA LEU A 87 5.14 -12.28 -8.92
C LEU A 87 3.97 -13.18 -8.49
N LEU A 88 3.50 -14.07 -9.37
CA LEU A 88 2.41 -15.01 -9.08
C LEU A 88 1.12 -14.30 -8.61
N GLU A 89 0.86 -13.10 -9.14
CA GLU A 89 -0.22 -12.23 -8.66
C GLU A 89 -1.59 -12.91 -8.73
N ALA A 90 -1.82 -13.76 -9.73
CA ALA A 90 -3.08 -14.48 -9.91
C ALA A 90 -3.39 -15.42 -8.73
N GLU A 91 -2.36 -16.00 -8.11
CA GLU A 91 -2.50 -16.92 -6.98
C GLU A 91 -2.60 -16.16 -5.65
N GLU A 92 -1.83 -15.09 -5.49
CA GLU A 92 -1.71 -14.39 -4.20
C GLU A 92 -2.80 -13.34 -3.98
N LYS A 93 -3.20 -12.58 -5.01
CA LYS A 93 -4.17 -11.49 -4.87
C LYS A 93 -5.53 -11.93 -4.31
N PRO A 94 -6.13 -13.06 -4.72
CA PRO A 94 -7.41 -13.50 -4.16
C PRO A 94 -7.34 -13.76 -2.65
N SER A 95 -6.25 -14.37 -2.18
CA SER A 95 -6.04 -14.70 -0.77
C SER A 95 -5.84 -13.43 0.07
N VAL A 96 -5.01 -12.51 -0.42
CA VAL A 96 -4.74 -11.20 0.20
C VAL A 96 -6.04 -10.38 0.27
N ASN A 97 -6.78 -10.27 -0.83
CA ASN A 97 -8.02 -9.47 -0.85
C ASN A 97 -9.07 -9.99 0.12
N LYS A 98 -9.28 -11.31 0.20
CA LYS A 98 -10.19 -11.91 1.19
C LYS A 98 -9.77 -11.58 2.62
N GLN A 99 -8.46 -11.57 2.89
CA GLN A 99 -7.94 -11.32 4.25
C GLN A 99 -8.05 -9.85 4.68
N PHE A 100 -7.93 -8.89 3.76
CA PHE A 100 -7.79 -7.46 4.12
C PHE A 100 -8.98 -6.59 3.70
N CYS A 101 -9.60 -6.91 2.57
CA CYS A 101 -10.62 -6.11 1.92
C CYS A 101 -11.77 -6.98 1.45
N GLU A 102 -12.56 -7.51 2.39
CA GLU A 102 -13.95 -7.78 2.07
C GLU A 102 -14.64 -6.43 1.81
N VAL A 103 -14.78 -6.06 0.54
CA VAL A 103 -15.76 -5.06 0.15
C VAL A 103 -17.11 -5.69 0.39
N LYS A 104 -17.64 -5.55 1.61
CA LYS A 104 -19.07 -5.78 1.84
C LYS A 104 -19.79 -4.87 0.85
N ASN A 105 -20.48 -5.44 -0.13
CA ASN A 105 -21.44 -4.72 -0.94
C ASN A 105 -22.32 -3.95 0.04
N VAL A 106 -22.17 -2.62 0.09
CA VAL A 106 -23.03 -1.75 0.90
C VAL A 106 -24.39 -1.69 0.18
N LYS A 107 -25.15 -2.77 0.32
CA LYS A 107 -26.58 -2.81 0.09
C LYS A 107 -27.22 -3.28 1.39
N GLN A 108 -27.31 -2.39 2.38
CA GLN A 108 -28.37 -2.53 3.37
C GLN A 108 -28.75 -1.17 3.97
N LYS A 109 -29.96 -0.76 3.59
CA LYS A 109 -30.75 0.33 4.15
C LYS A 109 -30.64 0.37 5.67
N ARG A 110 -30.39 1.56 6.23
CA ARG A 110 -30.98 1.95 7.52
C ARG A 110 -31.86 3.15 7.25
N ASN A 111 -33.13 2.86 6.98
CA ASN A 111 -34.19 3.83 7.24
C ASN A 111 -34.19 4.02 8.75
N LEU A 112 -33.68 5.15 9.24
CA LEU A 112 -33.91 5.54 10.62
C LEU A 112 -35.30 6.18 10.65
N SER A 113 -36.27 5.40 11.09
CA SER A 113 -37.61 5.88 11.43
C SER A 113 -37.47 7.01 12.45
N ILE A 114 -37.80 8.23 12.03
CA ILE A 114 -38.07 9.35 12.94
C ILE A 114 -39.34 8.95 13.68
N GLY A 115 -39.16 8.34 14.85
CA GLY A 115 -40.21 8.17 15.83
C GLY A 115 -40.50 9.53 16.44
N GLU A 116 -41.70 10.04 16.17
CA GLU A 116 -42.28 11.16 16.90
C GLU A 116 -42.27 10.85 18.40
N THR A 117 -41.88 11.84 19.21
CA THR A 117 -42.34 11.89 20.59
C THR A 117 -42.67 13.35 20.87
N ARG A 118 -43.95 13.68 20.71
CA ARG A 118 -44.62 14.77 21.43
C ARG A 118 -44.52 14.50 22.93
N ILE A 119 -44.54 15.58 23.72
CA ILE A 119 -44.92 15.76 25.15
C ILE A 119 -44.01 16.89 25.64
N ALA A 120 -44.43 17.98 26.26
CA ALA A 120 -45.72 18.63 26.51
C ALA A 120 -45.37 20.10 26.83
#